data_AF-A0A1S9BXG6-F1
#
_entry.id   AF-A0A1S9BXG6-F1
#
_cell.length_a   1.000
_cell.length_b   1.000
_cell.length_c   1.000
_cell.angle_alpha   90.00
_cell.angle_beta   90.00
_cell.angle_gamma   90.00
#
_symmetry.space_group_name_H-M   'P 1'
#
loop_
_entity.id
_entity.type
_entity.pdbx_description
1 polymer ?
#
loop_
_entity_poly.entity_id
_entity_poly.type
_entity_poly.pdbx_seq_one_letter_code
_entity_poly.pdbx_strand_id
1 'polypeptide(L)'
;MGIEKRDLSECGEIDDDAETLSQNFKVQGMDELFSHLARSKFRSGFHLHKLERDYFISHGEETIRKHASDFIAQRLAPAEPANDGKQTPMKGHPVFIAQHATACCCRGCLKKWHHIPEHRELSQSEQNYVVDVIMKWIEKDMK
;
A
#
# COMPACT_ATOMS: atom_id res chain seq x y z
N MET A 1 -13.58 -28.59 -54.77
CA MET A 1 -14.78 -27.89 -54.27
C MET A 1 -15.37 -28.77 -53.18
N GLY A 2 -15.39 -28.46 -51.88
CA GLY A 2 -14.88 -27.34 -51.09
C GLY A 2 -14.74 -27.85 -49.65
N ILE A 3 -13.74 -27.35 -48.93
CA ILE A 3 -13.50 -27.64 -47.50
C ILE A 3 -14.19 -26.54 -46.71
N GLU A 4 -15.31 -26.79 -46.04
CA GLU A 4 -15.81 -25.93 -44.95
C GLU A 4 -16.66 -26.76 -43.98
N LYS A 5 -16.65 -26.58 -42.65
CA LYS A 5 -15.82 -25.85 -41.67
C LYS A 5 -16.13 -26.50 -40.31
N ARG A 6 -15.14 -26.54 -39.41
CA ARG A 6 -15.27 -27.01 -38.03
C ARG A 6 -16.23 -26.12 -37.24
N ASP A 7 -17.12 -26.74 -36.48
CA ASP A 7 -17.88 -26.09 -35.41
C ASP A 7 -16.88 -25.62 -34.35
N LEU A 8 -16.76 -24.31 -34.20
CA LEU A 8 -16.04 -23.63 -33.13
C LEU A 8 -17.11 -22.95 -32.28
N SER A 9 -17.58 -23.64 -31.24
CA SER A 9 -18.49 -23.07 -30.26
C SER A 9 -18.18 -23.60 -28.86
N GLU A 10 -17.03 -23.16 -28.33
CA GLU A 10 -16.81 -23.12 -26.88
C GLU A 10 -15.85 -21.95 -26.58
N CYS A 11 -16.34 -20.73 -26.76
CA CYS A 11 -15.75 -19.55 -26.13
C CYS A 11 -16.57 -19.30 -24.87
N GLY A 12 -16.03 -19.72 -23.72
CA GLY A 12 -16.56 -19.34 -22.42
C GLY A 12 -16.64 -17.82 -22.31
N GLU A 13 -17.73 -17.35 -21.72
CA GLU A 13 -17.99 -15.95 -21.43
C GLU A 13 -16.85 -15.41 -20.56
N ILE A 14 -16.09 -14.44 -21.09
CA ILE A 14 -15.17 -13.62 -20.30
C ILE A 14 -15.98 -12.41 -19.90
N ASP A 15 -16.53 -12.43 -18.68
CA ASP A 15 -17.10 -11.23 -18.06
C ASP A 15 -15.95 -10.27 -17.72
N ASP A 16 -15.66 -9.35 -18.64
CA ASP A 16 -14.70 -8.26 -18.50
C ASP A 16 -15.29 -7.14 -17.60
N ASP A 17 -15.34 -7.41 -16.30
CA ASP A 17 -15.72 -6.40 -15.30
C ASP A 17 -14.63 -5.31 -15.21
N ALA A 18 -15.01 -4.05 -15.48
CA ALA A 18 -14.13 -2.88 -15.34
C ALA A 18 -13.55 -2.74 -13.91
N GLU A 19 -14.26 -3.28 -12.92
CA GLU A 19 -13.81 -3.40 -11.52
C GLU A 19 -12.57 -4.30 -11.42
N THR A 20 -12.58 -5.45 -12.09
CA THR A 20 -11.48 -6.43 -12.12
C THR A 20 -10.26 -5.89 -12.85
N LEU A 21 -10.44 -5.17 -13.97
CA LEU A 21 -9.35 -4.52 -14.70
C LEU A 21 -8.69 -3.40 -13.87
N SER A 22 -9.50 -2.56 -13.21
CA SER A 22 -9.03 -1.50 -12.31
C SER A 22 -8.30 -2.06 -11.08
N GLN A 23 -8.82 -3.15 -10.51
CA GLN A 23 -8.20 -3.86 -9.39
C GLN A 23 -6.87 -4.50 -9.81
N ASN A 24 -6.82 -5.19 -10.95
CA ASN A 24 -5.58 -5.78 -11.47
C ASN A 24 -4.52 -4.72 -11.78
N PHE A 25 -4.90 -3.58 -12.37
CA PHE A 25 -3.97 -2.50 -12.66
C PHE A 25 -3.38 -1.88 -11.38
N LYS A 26 -4.21 -1.70 -10.33
CA LYS A 26 -3.75 -1.29 -8.99
C LYS A 26 -2.79 -2.31 -8.36
N VAL A 27 -3.11 -3.61 -8.47
CA VAL A 27 -2.29 -4.70 -7.89
C VAL A 27 -0.92 -4.76 -8.57
N GLN A 28 -0.86 -4.70 -9.91
CA GLN A 28 0.40 -4.69 -10.66
C GLN A 28 1.28 -3.48 -10.24
N GLY A 29 0.69 -2.30 -10.10
CA GLY A 29 1.41 -1.11 -9.62
C GLY A 29 1.94 -1.23 -8.18
N MET A 30 1.21 -1.92 -7.29
CA MET A 30 1.67 -2.17 -5.91
C MET A 30 2.76 -3.22 -5.83
N ASP A 31 2.69 -4.27 -6.65
CA ASP A 31 3.70 -5.32 -6.70
C ASP A 31 5.02 -4.80 -7.27
N GLU A 32 4.97 -3.93 -8.28
CA GLU A 32 6.15 -3.21 -8.78
C GLU A 32 6.74 -2.30 -7.69
N LEU A 33 5.91 -1.54 -6.98
CA LEU A 33 6.34 -0.70 -5.85
C LEU A 33 7.05 -1.54 -4.78
N PHE A 34 6.45 -2.65 -4.33
CA PHE A 34 7.07 -3.51 -3.31
C PHE A 34 8.35 -4.18 -3.81
N SER A 35 8.41 -4.57 -5.08
CA SER A 35 9.62 -5.10 -5.70
C SER A 35 10.72 -4.05 -5.75
N HIS A 36 10.38 -2.79 -6.02
CA HIS A 36 11.32 -1.68 -5.99
C HIS A 36 11.84 -1.38 -4.58
N LEU A 37 10.94 -1.34 -3.59
CA LEU A 37 11.29 -1.13 -2.18
C LEU A 37 12.17 -2.26 -1.63
N ALA A 38 11.91 -3.51 -2.01
CA ALA A 38 12.70 -4.67 -1.58
C ALA A 38 14.18 -4.61 -2.01
N ARG A 39 14.51 -3.86 -3.07
CA ARG A 39 15.91 -3.63 -3.49
C ARG A 39 16.64 -2.61 -2.61
N SER A 40 15.93 -1.82 -1.81
CA SER A 40 16.54 -0.86 -0.88
C SER A 40 16.93 -1.54 0.43
N LYS A 41 18.24 -1.60 0.72
CA LYS A 41 18.77 -2.19 1.97
C LYS A 41 18.11 -1.65 3.25
N PHE A 42 17.74 -0.37 3.24
CA PHE A 42 17.07 0.25 4.39
C PHE A 42 15.62 -0.23 4.52
N ARG A 43 14.87 -0.25 3.42
CA ARG A 43 13.45 -0.58 3.42
C ARG A 43 13.20 -2.08 3.58
N SER A 44 14.06 -2.91 3.01
CA SER A 44 13.98 -4.37 3.09
C SER A 44 14.30 -4.93 4.47
N GLY A 45 14.81 -4.11 5.40
CA GLY A 45 15.14 -4.54 6.76
C GLY A 45 13.97 -4.49 7.75
N PHE A 46 12.83 -3.92 7.35
CA PHE A 46 11.66 -3.80 8.21
C PHE A 46 10.78 -5.04 8.12
N HIS A 47 10.40 -5.57 9.28
CA HIS A 47 9.48 -6.68 9.45
C HIS A 47 8.66 -6.48 10.73
N LEU A 48 7.44 -7.01 10.76
CA LEU A 48 6.63 -7.06 11.97
C LEU A 48 7.26 -8.06 12.93
N HIS A 49 7.63 -7.59 14.12
CA HIS A 49 8.06 -8.47 15.20
C HIS A 49 6.85 -8.99 15.98
N LYS A 50 7.10 -9.88 16.94
CA LYS A 50 6.05 -10.52 17.74
C LYS A 50 5.06 -9.51 18.32
N LEU A 51 5.54 -8.39 18.86
CA LEU A 51 4.69 -7.36 19.46
C LEU A 51 3.71 -6.77 18.45
N GLU A 52 4.18 -6.37 17.27
CA GLU A 52 3.33 -5.75 16.25
C GLU A 52 2.38 -6.77 15.61
N ARG A 53 2.79 -8.03 15.47
CA ARG A 53 1.93 -9.12 14.99
C ARG A 53 0.81 -9.41 16.00
N ASP A 54 1.15 -9.54 17.28
CA ASP A 54 0.17 -9.75 18.35
C ASP A 54 -0.83 -8.58 18.43
N TYR A 55 -0.34 -7.35 18.25
CA TYR A 55 -1.19 -6.16 18.20
C TYR A 55 -2.16 -6.20 17.01
N PHE A 56 -1.68 -6.56 15.82
CA PHE A 56 -2.52 -6.72 14.63
C PHE A 56 -3.60 -7.80 14.85
N ILE A 57 -3.22 -8.98 15.35
CA ILE A 57 -4.13 -10.10 15.59
C ILE A 57 -5.20 -9.75 16.63
N SER A 58 -4.83 -9.08 17.72
CA SER A 58 -5.75 -8.72 18.81
C SER A 58 -6.77 -7.64 18.44
N HIS A 59 -6.43 -6.73 17.52
CA HIS A 59 -7.29 -5.60 17.15
C HIS A 59 -8.04 -5.82 15.83
N GLY A 60 -7.53 -6.67 14.94
CA GLY A 60 -8.11 -6.97 13.63
C GLY A 60 -7.83 -5.89 12.56
N GLU A 61 -8.08 -6.27 11.31
CA GLU A 61 -7.73 -5.44 10.14
C GLU A 61 -8.43 -4.07 10.15
N GLU A 62 -9.73 -4.03 10.45
CA GLU A 62 -10.54 -2.80 10.43
C GLU A 62 -9.98 -1.74 11.38
N THR A 63 -9.66 -2.15 12.62
CA THR A 63 -9.08 -1.27 13.63
C THR A 63 -7.72 -0.75 13.19
N ILE A 64 -6.87 -1.60 12.60
CA ILE A 64 -5.54 -1.21 12.13
C ILE A 64 -5.63 -0.26 10.94
N ARG A 65 -6.58 -0.47 10.04
CA ARG A 65 -6.88 0.45 8.93
C ARG A 65 -7.32 1.82 9.44
N LYS A 66 -8.17 1.85 10.47
CA LYS A 66 -8.57 3.11 11.12
C LYS A 66 -7.37 3.83 11.72
N HIS A 67 -6.51 3.13 12.48
CA HIS A 67 -5.29 3.72 13.01
C HIS A 67 -4.38 4.26 11.91
N ALA A 68 -4.24 3.54 10.80
CA ALA A 68 -3.48 4.03 9.64
C ALA A 68 -4.07 5.34 9.10
N SER A 69 -5.39 5.40 8.90
CA SER A 69 -6.06 6.62 8.45
C SER A 69 -5.83 7.79 9.40
N ASP A 70 -6.03 7.58 10.70
CA ASP A 70 -5.81 8.61 11.73
C ASP A 70 -4.35 9.10 11.73
N PHE A 71 -3.39 8.19 11.61
CA PHE A 71 -1.97 8.53 11.62
C PHE A 71 -1.57 9.32 10.37
N ILE A 72 -2.09 8.96 9.19
CA ILE A 72 -1.84 9.69 7.96
C ILE A 72 -2.47 11.08 8.03
N ALA A 73 -3.74 11.18 8.43
CA ALA A 73 -4.44 12.46 8.56
C ALA A 73 -3.72 13.41 9.52
N GLN A 74 -3.24 12.92 10.67
CA GLN A 74 -2.63 13.77 11.69
C GLN A 74 -1.16 14.09 11.40
N ARG A 75 -0.38 13.13 10.86
CA ARG A 75 1.09 13.23 10.80
C ARG A 75 1.65 13.43 9.40
N LEU A 76 0.89 13.18 8.35
CA LEU A 76 1.36 13.31 6.97
C LEU A 76 0.48 14.23 6.13
N ALA A 77 -0.83 14.29 6.34
CA ALA A 77 -1.73 15.06 5.51
C ALA A 77 -1.49 16.59 5.49
N PRO A 78 -1.07 17.26 6.59
CA PRO A 78 -0.79 18.69 6.54
C PRO A 78 0.30 19.03 5.53
N ALA A 79 0.24 20.20 4.89
CA ALA A 79 1.23 20.64 3.90
C ALA A 79 2.67 20.67 4.47
N GLU A 80 2.78 21.08 5.73
CA GLU A 80 4.03 21.12 6.52
C GLU A 80 3.85 20.29 7.80
N PRO A 81 4.06 18.96 7.77
CA PRO A 81 3.92 18.14 8.96
C PRO A 81 4.93 18.50 10.05
N ALA A 82 4.49 18.49 11.30
CA ALA A 82 5.39 18.71 12.43
C ALA A 82 6.47 17.61 12.48
N ASN A 83 7.73 18.03 12.57
CA ASN A 83 8.90 17.15 12.59
C ASN A 83 9.01 16.23 11.36
N ASP A 84 8.71 16.73 10.15
CA ASP A 84 8.84 15.92 8.94
C ASP A 84 10.22 15.27 8.79
N GLY A 85 10.23 13.97 8.47
CA GLY A 85 11.40 13.08 8.51
C GLY A 85 11.61 12.36 9.84
N LYS A 86 10.94 12.77 10.93
CA LYS A 86 11.05 12.18 12.28
C LYS A 86 9.70 11.98 12.97
N GLN A 87 8.58 12.25 12.30
CA GLN A 87 7.24 12.20 12.87
C GLN A 87 6.74 10.79 13.17
N THR A 88 7.29 9.78 12.49
CA THR A 88 6.83 8.40 12.58
C THR A 88 7.81 7.56 13.41
N PRO A 89 7.37 7.02 14.56
CA PRO A 89 8.18 6.09 15.36
C PRO A 89 8.64 4.88 14.55
N MET A 90 9.72 4.22 14.97
CA MET A 90 10.24 3.02 14.28
C MET A 90 9.78 1.68 14.88
N LYS A 91 8.92 1.69 15.91
CA LYS A 91 8.49 0.49 16.65
C LYS A 91 7.18 0.69 17.39
N GLY A 92 6.57 -0.40 17.86
CA GLY A 92 5.47 -0.38 18.81
C GLY A 92 4.07 -0.32 18.20
N HIS A 93 3.96 -0.24 16.88
CA HIS A 93 2.68 -0.37 16.17
C HIS A 93 2.93 -0.89 14.74
N PRO A 94 2.11 -1.83 14.22
CA PRO A 94 2.32 -2.40 12.88
C PRO A 94 2.32 -1.33 11.77
N VAL A 95 1.44 -0.33 11.87
CA VAL A 95 1.40 0.81 10.92
C VAL A 95 2.73 1.58 10.88
N PHE A 96 3.41 1.77 12.01
CA PHE A 96 4.67 2.51 12.02
C PHE A 96 5.78 1.74 11.31
N ILE A 97 5.87 0.43 11.54
CA ILE A 97 6.80 -0.44 10.80
C ILE A 97 6.51 -0.38 9.30
N ALA A 98 5.23 -0.53 8.94
CA ALA A 98 4.78 -0.51 7.56
C ALA A 98 5.10 0.83 6.88
N GLN A 99 4.86 1.97 7.53
CA GLN A 99 5.21 3.28 6.97
C GLN A 99 6.69 3.40 6.61
N HIS A 100 7.59 2.83 7.43
CA HIS A 100 9.01 2.81 7.11
C HIS A 100 9.33 1.79 6.01
N ALA A 101 8.73 0.61 6.03
CA ALA A 101 8.94 -0.40 4.99
C ALA A 101 8.47 0.10 3.61
N THR A 102 7.34 0.81 3.56
CA THR A 102 6.70 1.26 2.33
C THR A 102 7.07 2.67 1.90
N ALA A 103 8.00 3.33 2.59
CA ALA A 103 8.37 4.73 2.33
C ALA A 103 7.20 5.74 2.45
N CYS A 104 6.25 5.45 3.33
CA CYS A 104 5.14 6.33 3.70
C CYS A 104 5.37 7.05 5.04
N CYS A 105 6.64 7.24 5.46
CA CYS A 105 6.98 7.78 6.78
C CYS A 105 7.21 9.29 6.83
N CYS A 106 7.46 9.95 5.69
CA CYS A 106 7.59 11.41 5.59
C CYS A 106 7.32 11.94 4.18
N ARG A 107 7.22 13.26 4.03
CA ARG A 107 6.91 13.88 2.71
C ARG A 107 8.01 13.65 1.68
N GLY A 108 9.28 13.72 2.09
CA GLY A 108 10.40 13.40 1.19
C GLY A 108 10.37 11.95 0.69
N CYS A 109 9.86 11.01 1.51
CA CYS A 109 9.69 9.62 1.08
C CYS A 109 8.50 9.47 0.12
N LEU A 110 7.37 10.11 0.41
CA LEU A 110 6.21 10.13 -0.48
C LEU A 110 6.55 10.69 -1.86
N LYS A 111 7.30 11.78 -1.93
CA LYS A 111 7.76 12.34 -3.21
C LYS A 111 8.67 11.40 -3.97
N LYS A 112 9.64 10.80 -3.29
CA LYS A 112 10.65 9.95 -3.93
C LYS A 112 10.07 8.63 -4.45
N TRP A 113 9.16 8.01 -3.70
CA TRP A 113 8.71 6.64 -3.96
C TRP A 113 7.29 6.54 -4.53
N HIS A 114 6.44 7.54 -4.23
CA HIS A 114 5.03 7.54 -4.61
C HIS A 114 4.67 8.70 -5.54
N HIS A 115 5.64 9.55 -5.88
CA HIS A 115 5.46 10.73 -6.74
C HIS A 115 4.43 11.73 -6.21
N ILE A 116 4.19 11.74 -4.89
CA ILE A 116 3.31 12.70 -4.23
C ILE A 116 4.15 13.91 -3.78
N PRO A 117 3.91 15.13 -4.31
CA PRO A 117 4.74 16.29 -4.01
C PRO A 117 4.65 16.75 -2.55
N GLU A 118 5.71 17.41 -2.11
CA GLU A 118 5.85 18.05 -0.80
C GLU A 118 5.13 19.42 -0.78
N HIS A 119 5.02 20.04 0.40
CA HIS A 119 4.53 21.41 0.59
C HIS A 119 3.08 21.66 0.13
N ARG A 120 2.28 20.59 0.03
CA ARG A 120 0.83 20.68 -0.13
C ARG A 120 0.13 19.61 0.69
N GLU A 121 -1.11 19.90 1.07
CA GLU A 121 -1.93 18.92 1.78
C GLU A 121 -2.13 17.66 0.93
N LEU A 122 -2.17 16.51 1.58
CA LEU A 122 -2.57 15.27 0.92
C LEU A 122 -4.06 15.30 0.62
N SER A 123 -4.42 15.01 -0.62
CA SER A 123 -5.83 14.82 -0.96
C SER A 123 -6.38 13.58 -0.26
N GLN A 124 -7.70 13.48 -0.14
CA GLN A 124 -8.32 12.29 0.44
C GLN A 124 -7.96 11.01 -0.34
N SER A 125 -7.86 11.10 -1.68
CA SER A 125 -7.47 9.95 -2.51
C SER A 125 -6.02 9.51 -2.25
N GLU A 126 -5.12 10.46 -2.01
CA GLU A 126 -3.73 10.15 -1.65
C GLU A 126 -3.61 9.54 -0.26
N GLN A 127 -4.36 10.08 0.72
CA GLN A 127 -4.41 9.49 2.05
C GLN A 127 -4.92 8.04 2.00
N ASN A 128 -6.00 7.79 1.25
CA ASN A 128 -6.55 6.45 1.05
C ASN A 128 -5.54 5.53 0.38
N TYR A 129 -4.87 5.99 -0.68
CA TYR A 129 -3.80 5.24 -1.34
C TYR A 129 -2.67 4.86 -0.37
N VAL A 130 -2.21 5.81 0.46
CA VAL A 130 -1.16 5.55 1.46
C VAL A 130 -1.61 4.50 2.47
N VAL A 131 -2.86 4.58 2.94
CA VAL A 131 -3.46 3.58 3.84
C VAL A 131 -3.51 2.20 3.17
N ASP A 132 -3.93 2.11 1.92
CA ASP A 132 -3.99 0.84 1.19
C ASP A 132 -2.60 0.21 1.03
N VAL A 133 -1.58 1.02 0.70
CA VAL A 133 -0.18 0.56 0.63
C VAL A 133 0.30 -0.02 1.96
N ILE A 134 0.01 0.68 3.07
CA ILE A 134 0.38 0.22 4.41
C ILE A 134 -0.33 -1.09 4.75
N MET A 135 -1.64 -1.17 4.56
CA MET A 135 -2.43 -2.36 4.88
C MET A 135 -2.00 -3.56 4.03
N LYS A 136 -1.73 -3.35 2.74
CA LYS A 136 -1.28 -4.41 1.84
C LYS A 136 0.09 -4.95 2.23
N TRP A 137 1.00 -4.08 2.65
CA TRP A 137 2.31 -4.50 3.13
C TRP A 137 2.20 -5.30 4.44
N ILE A 138 1.37 -4.86 5.39
CA ILE A 138 1.10 -5.59 6.65
C ILE A 138 0.56 -6.99 6.35
N GLU A 139 -0.45 -7.09 5.48
CA GLU A 139 -1.02 -8.38 5.06
C GLU A 139 0.04 -9.32 4.47
N LYS A 140 0.98 -8.78 3.68
CA LYS A 140 2.07 -9.54 3.08
C LYS A 140 3.11 -9.99 4.09
N ASP A 141 3.51 -9.13 5.03
CA ASP A 141 4.52 -9.47 6.05
C ASP A 141 3.95 -10.41 7.14
N MET A 142 2.62 -10.43 7.31
CA MET A 142 1.92 -11.36 8.20
C MET A 142 1.92 -12.82 7.71
N LYS A 143 2.14 -13.06 6.40
CA LYS A 143 2.21 -14.39 5.77
C LYS A 143 3.60 -14.99 5.93
#